data_AF-A0A3P7IXI5-F1
#
_entry.id   AF-A0A3P7IXI5-F1
#
_cell.length_a   1.000
_cell.length_b   1.000
_cell.length_c   1.000
_cell.angle_alpha   90.00
_cell.angle_beta   90.00
_cell.angle_gamma   90.00
#
_symmetry.space_group_name_H-M   'P 1'
#
loop_
_entity.id
_entity.type
_entity.pdbx_description
1 polymer ?
#
loop_
_entity_poly.entity_id
_entity_poly.type
_entity_poly.pdbx_seq_one_letter_code
_entity_poly.pdbx_strand_id
1 'polypeptide(L)'
;MDANQQQFLDHVAGNPAALQQQEKQLLVECLDSVFAKLRLSSYYTKLPTFSGEHGGKGLMRFLQQFNEIATIMGLTKHKMVRLIPAHLTGVAKAVYDNFTPQVKENWNAIVIKL
;
A
#
# COMPACT_ATOMS: atom_id res chain seq x y z
N MET A 1 19.75 -41.69 -32.73
CA MET A 1 18.73 -40.62 -32.77
C MET A 1 18.60 -40.16 -31.34
N ASP A 2 19.54 -39.30 -30.96
CA ASP A 2 19.96 -39.13 -29.57
C ASP A 2 19.19 -37.98 -28.94
N ALA A 3 18.61 -38.27 -27.77
CA ALA A 3 17.70 -37.44 -26.98
C ALA A 3 18.37 -36.19 -26.36
N ASN A 4 19.38 -35.62 -27.00
CA ASN A 4 20.20 -34.53 -26.47
C ASN A 4 19.95 -33.18 -27.16
N GLN A 5 18.87 -33.07 -27.96
CA GLN A 5 18.40 -31.79 -28.51
C GLN A 5 17.21 -31.19 -27.75
N GLN A 6 16.57 -31.94 -26.84
CA GLN A 6 15.39 -31.46 -26.09
C GLN A 6 15.73 -30.64 -24.83
N GLN A 7 17.00 -30.52 -24.45
CA GLN A 7 17.42 -29.84 -23.21
C GLN A 7 17.81 -28.35 -23.41
N PHE A 8 17.94 -27.87 -24.65
CA PHE A 8 18.36 -26.49 -24.93
C PHE A 8 17.21 -25.51 -25.20
N LEU A 9 15.96 -25.99 -25.28
CA LEU A 9 14.79 -25.14 -25.54
C LEU A 9 13.99 -24.76 -24.28
N ASP A 10 14.28 -25.35 -23.11
CA ASP A 10 13.54 -25.07 -21.87
C ASP A 10 14.19 -23.97 -20.99
N HIS A 11 15.44 -23.59 -21.25
CA HIS A 11 16.15 -22.55 -20.48
C HIS A 11 15.72 -21.10 -20.81
N VAL A 12 14.80 -20.90 -21.76
CA VAL A 12 14.21 -19.59 -22.09
C VAL A 12 12.77 -19.47 -21.58
N ALA A 13 12.33 -20.33 -20.67
CA ALA A 13 11.15 -20.03 -19.85
C ALA A 13 11.56 -19.15 -18.67
N GLY A 14 12.10 -17.96 -18.97
CA GLY A 14 12.31 -16.92 -17.97
C GLY A 14 11.00 -16.66 -17.27
N ASN A 15 10.93 -17.06 -16.00
CA ASN A 15 9.73 -17.00 -15.17
C ASN A 15 9.08 -15.60 -15.29
N PRO A 16 7.94 -15.44 -16.00
CA PRO A 16 7.38 -14.13 -16.31
C PRO A 16 6.91 -13.39 -15.04
N ALA A 17 6.73 -14.12 -13.94
CA ALA A 17 6.41 -13.56 -12.64
C ALA A 17 7.56 -12.73 -12.02
N ALA A 18 8.83 -13.13 -12.22
CA ALA A 18 9.97 -12.45 -11.62
C ALA A 18 10.24 -11.10 -12.31
N LEU A 19 10.08 -11.05 -13.63
CA LEU A 19 10.20 -9.83 -14.43
C LEU A 19 9.09 -8.82 -14.08
N GLN A 20 7.83 -9.29 -14.00
CA GLN A 20 6.70 -8.46 -13.56
C GLN A 20 6.86 -7.93 -12.13
N GLN A 21 7.43 -8.71 -11.20
CA GLN A 21 7.68 -8.26 -9.83
C GLN A 21 8.80 -7.21 -9.76
N GLN A 22 9.83 -7.33 -10.59
CA GLN A 22 10.96 -6.40 -10.63
C GLN A 22 10.57 -5.06 -11.28
N GLU A 23 9.78 -5.08 -12.37
CA GLU A 23 9.21 -3.87 -12.97
C GLU A 23 8.26 -3.15 -12.00
N LYS A 24 7.48 -3.90 -11.21
CA LYS A 24 6.60 -3.34 -10.18
C LYS A 24 7.39 -2.67 -9.06
N GLN A 25 8.53 -3.23 -8.64
CA GLN A 25 9.40 -2.62 -7.63
C GLN A 25 10.05 -1.33 -8.14
N LEU A 26 10.56 -1.32 -9.38
CA LEU A 26 11.14 -0.12 -9.98
C LEU A 26 10.12 1.00 -10.17
N LEU A 27 8.87 0.66 -10.50
CA LEU A 27 7.77 1.63 -10.54
C LEU A 27 7.44 2.19 -9.16
N VAL A 28 7.48 1.36 -8.11
CA VAL A 28 7.28 1.82 -6.72
C VAL A 28 8.38 2.80 -6.32
N GLU A 29 9.65 2.50 -6.61
CA GLU A 29 10.78 3.37 -6.28
C GLU A 29 10.75 4.68 -7.09
N CYS A 30 10.39 4.63 -8.38
CA CYS A 30 10.22 5.83 -9.20
C CYS A 30 9.09 6.72 -8.67
N LEU A 31 7.95 6.12 -8.27
CA LEU A 31 6.83 6.85 -7.69
C LEU A 31 7.12 7.38 -6.28
N ASP A 32 8.00 6.75 -5.51
CA ASP A 32 8.49 7.24 -4.21
C ASP A 32 9.42 8.45 -4.42
N SER A 33 10.32 8.37 -5.41
CA SER A 33 11.25 9.44 -5.77
C SER A 33 10.53 10.69 -6.32
N VAL A 34 9.49 10.52 -7.13
CA VAL A 34 8.63 11.63 -7.59
C VAL A 34 7.86 12.26 -6.42
N PHE A 35 7.40 11.46 -5.46
CA PHE A 35 6.76 11.95 -4.25
C PHE A 35 7.69 12.80 -3.38
N ALA A 36 8.94 12.35 -3.22
CA ALA A 36 9.97 13.10 -2.52
C ALA A 36 10.32 14.42 -3.25
N LYS A 37 10.37 14.41 -4.59
CA LYS A 37 10.63 15.61 -5.41
C LYS A 37 9.50 16.63 -5.39
N LEU A 38 8.24 16.20 -5.24
CA LEU A 38 7.06 17.09 -5.19
C LEU A 38 6.89 17.85 -3.87
N ARG A 39 7.84 17.76 -2.91
CA ARG A 39 7.70 18.32 -1.55
C ARG A 39 6.40 17.91 -0.86
N LEU A 40 5.93 16.69 -1.11
CA LEU A 40 4.76 16.12 -0.42
C LEU A 40 5.03 15.85 1.08
N SER A 41 6.27 16.05 1.53
CA SER A 41 6.69 16.03 2.94
C SER A 41 5.85 16.95 3.83
N SER A 42 5.36 18.09 3.30
CA SER A 42 4.47 19.01 4.03
C SER A 42 3.00 18.55 4.11
N TYR A 43 2.63 17.47 3.44
CA TYR A 43 1.26 16.96 3.38
C TYR A 43 1.07 15.68 4.18
N TYR A 44 2.17 14.98 4.51
CA TYR A 44 2.17 13.93 5.52
C TYR A 44 1.68 14.45 6.88
N THR A 45 2.03 15.69 7.24
CA THR A 45 1.54 16.38 8.45
C THR A 45 0.09 16.85 8.33
N LYS A 46 -0.51 16.84 7.13
CA LYS A 46 -1.91 17.22 6.91
C LYS A 46 -2.88 16.05 6.94
N LEU A 47 -2.38 14.82 6.78
CA LEU A 47 -3.22 13.64 6.92
C LEU A 47 -3.70 13.55 8.38
N PRO A 48 -5.01 13.40 8.61
CA PRO A 48 -5.56 13.32 9.96
C PRO A 48 -4.99 12.11 10.68
N THR A 49 -5.03 12.12 12.01
CA THR A 49 -4.69 10.98 12.86
C THR A 49 -5.94 10.45 13.55
N PHE A 50 -6.02 9.12 13.71
CA PHE A 50 -7.15 8.47 14.39
C PHE A 50 -6.66 7.62 15.55
N SER A 51 -7.21 7.88 16.74
CA SER A 51 -6.88 7.22 18.01
C SER A 51 -7.84 6.10 18.39
N GLY A 52 -8.99 6.01 17.72
CA GLY A 52 -10.15 5.20 18.14
C GLY A 52 -11.24 6.02 18.85
N GLU A 53 -11.04 7.33 19.05
CA GLU A 53 -12.04 8.19 19.69
C GLU A 53 -13.33 8.29 18.89
N HIS A 54 -14.48 8.30 19.60
CA HIS A 54 -15.83 8.36 19.03
C HIS A 54 -16.25 7.17 18.16
N GLY A 55 -15.52 6.04 18.22
CA GLY A 55 -15.86 4.78 17.56
C GLY A 55 -16.13 4.93 16.06
N GLY A 56 -17.18 4.28 15.56
CA GLY A 56 -17.50 4.25 14.12
C GLY A 56 -17.76 5.63 13.48
N LYS A 57 -18.31 6.61 14.23
CA LYS A 57 -18.50 7.98 13.71
C LYS A 57 -17.17 8.73 13.56
N GLY A 58 -16.25 8.54 14.51
CA GLY A 58 -14.90 9.09 14.45
C GLY A 58 -14.11 8.48 13.28
N LEU A 59 -14.23 7.16 13.11
CA LEU A 59 -13.62 6.43 12.00
C LEU A 59 -14.12 6.91 10.63
N MET A 60 -15.44 7.05 10.44
CA MET A 60 -16.01 7.54 9.18
C MET A 60 -15.49 8.94 8.82
N ARG A 61 -15.44 9.86 9.79
CA ARG A 61 -14.89 11.20 9.58
C ARG A 61 -13.42 11.19 9.23
N PHE A 62 -12.63 10.37 9.93
CA PHE A 62 -11.22 10.18 9.64
C PHE A 62 -11.02 9.64 8.22
N LEU A 63 -11.72 8.57 7.83
CA LEU A 63 -11.60 7.97 6.51
C LEU A 63 -12.05 8.90 5.39
N GLN A 64 -13.11 9.69 5.62
CA GLN A 64 -13.56 10.68 4.66
C GLN A 64 -12.49 11.75 4.41
N GLN A 65 -11.94 12.34 5.48
CA GLN A 65 -10.87 13.34 5.36
C GLN A 65 -9.58 12.73 4.78
N PHE A 66 -9.22 11.52 5.20
CA PHE A 66 -8.06 10.81 4.68
C PHE A 66 -8.20 10.53 3.18
N ASN A 67 -9.38 10.07 2.73
CA ASN A 67 -9.66 9.85 1.31
C ASN A 67 -9.68 11.15 0.49
N GLU A 68 -10.23 12.23 1.04
CA GLU A 68 -10.29 13.53 0.35
C GLU A 68 -8.88 14.06 0.09
N ILE A 69 -8.03 14.09 1.12
CA ILE A 69 -6.63 14.52 0.99
C ILE A 69 -5.87 13.53 0.10
N ALA A 70 -6.10 12.22 0.25
CA ALA A 70 -5.51 11.22 -0.63
C ALA A 70 -5.85 11.44 -2.10
N THR A 71 -7.10 11.81 -2.40
CA THR A 71 -7.57 12.10 -3.75
C THR A 71 -6.89 13.35 -4.32
N ILE A 72 -6.82 14.43 -3.54
CA ILE A 72 -6.13 15.67 -3.92
C ILE A 72 -4.64 15.41 -4.21
N MET A 73 -4.02 14.50 -3.45
CA MET A 73 -2.62 14.12 -3.63
C MET A 73 -2.39 13.06 -4.72
N GLY A 74 -3.44 12.53 -5.35
CA GLY A 74 -3.32 11.43 -6.31
C GLY A 74 -2.75 10.15 -5.69
N LEU A 75 -3.01 9.90 -4.40
CA LEU A 75 -2.59 8.68 -3.74
C LEU A 75 -3.36 7.47 -4.27
N THR A 76 -2.62 6.43 -4.65
CA THR A 76 -3.20 5.14 -4.98
C THR A 76 -3.52 4.37 -3.70
N LYS A 77 -4.47 3.43 -3.78
CA LYS A 77 -4.81 2.52 -2.66
C LYS A 77 -3.59 1.85 -2.05
N HIS A 78 -2.61 1.47 -2.86
CA HIS A 78 -1.36 0.86 -2.40
C HIS A 78 -0.54 1.82 -1.51
N LYS A 79 -0.48 3.11 -1.86
CA LYS A 79 0.18 4.10 -1.01
C LYS A 79 -0.61 4.35 0.27
N MET A 80 -1.94 4.43 0.18
CA MET A 80 -2.81 4.60 1.35
C MET A 80 -2.63 3.47 2.37
N VAL A 81 -2.51 2.22 1.91
CA VAL A 81 -2.19 1.06 2.75
C VAL A 81 -0.87 1.22 3.52
N ARG A 82 0.17 1.78 2.88
CA ARG A 82 1.46 2.03 3.54
C ARG A 82 1.40 3.21 4.52
N LEU A 83 0.51 4.17 4.27
CA LEU A 83 0.38 5.39 5.06
C LEU A 83 -0.49 5.20 6.30
N ILE A 84 -1.58 4.44 6.19
CA ILE A 84 -2.56 4.30 7.25
C ILE A 84 -1.96 3.92 8.62
N PRO A 85 -1.03 2.96 8.78
CA PRO A 85 -0.51 2.61 10.10
C PRO A 85 0.27 3.72 10.81
N ALA A 86 0.79 4.71 10.06
CA ALA A 86 1.47 5.86 10.62
C ALA A 86 0.49 6.93 11.13
N HIS A 87 -0.75 6.92 10.63
CA HIS A 87 -1.82 7.83 11.02
C HIS A 87 -2.80 7.22 12.03
N LEU A 88 -2.63 5.94 12.37
CA LEU A 88 -3.35 5.28 13.45
C LEU A 88 -2.53 5.40 14.74
N THR A 89 -3.22 5.77 15.81
CA THR A 89 -2.67 5.91 17.17
C THR A 89 -3.60 5.20 18.17
N GLY A 90 -3.15 5.05 19.42
CA GLY A 90 -4.00 4.51 20.50
C GLY A 90 -4.64 3.16 20.19
N VAL A 91 -5.96 3.07 20.41
CA VAL A 91 -6.76 1.85 20.23
C VAL A 91 -6.84 1.46 18.76
N ALA A 92 -6.97 2.42 17.85
CA ALA A 92 -7.04 2.13 16.42
C ALA A 92 -5.74 1.50 15.89
N LYS A 93 -4.59 1.92 16.43
CA LYS A 93 -3.30 1.27 16.12
C LYS A 93 -3.26 -0.16 16.63
N ALA A 94 -3.70 -0.39 17.87
CA ALA A 94 -3.75 -1.74 18.44
C ALA A 94 -4.67 -2.68 17.64
N VAL A 95 -5.82 -2.21 17.18
CA VAL A 95 -6.73 -2.97 16.30
C VAL A 95 -6.03 -3.32 14.99
N TYR A 96 -5.39 -2.34 14.34
CA TYR A 96 -4.65 -2.56 13.10
C TYR A 96 -3.49 -3.54 13.28
N ASP A 97 -2.74 -3.47 14.38
CA ASP A 97 -1.61 -4.37 14.62
C ASP A 97 -2.05 -5.84 14.72
N ASN A 98 -3.27 -6.10 15.19
CA ASN A 98 -3.89 -7.44 15.24
C ASN A 98 -4.40 -7.96 13.87
N PHE A 99 -4.36 -7.15 12.80
CA PHE A 99 -4.79 -7.61 11.47
C PHE A 99 -3.84 -8.65 10.88
N THR A 100 -4.41 -9.59 10.13
CA THR A 100 -3.63 -10.54 9.33
C THR A 100 -2.90 -9.80 8.18
N PRO A 101 -1.78 -10.34 7.67
CA PRO A 101 -1.04 -9.73 6.56
C PRO A 101 -1.94 -9.46 5.34
N GLN A 102 -2.81 -10.40 5.01
CA GLN A 102 -3.79 -10.28 3.91
C GLN A 102 -4.71 -9.06 4.06
N VAL A 103 -5.12 -8.74 5.28
CA VAL A 103 -5.94 -7.54 5.55
C VAL A 103 -5.08 -6.29 5.43
N LYS A 104 -3.85 -6.30 5.97
CA LYS A 104 -2.92 -5.18 5.91
C LYS A 104 -2.50 -4.81 4.48
N GLU A 105 -2.61 -5.71 3.51
CA GLU A 105 -2.30 -5.44 2.10
C GLU A 105 -3.49 -4.86 1.30
N ASN A 106 -4.70 -4.89 1.85
CA ASN A 106 -5.92 -4.52 1.15
C ASN A 106 -6.64 -3.34 1.81
N TRP A 107 -6.59 -2.17 1.16
CA TRP A 107 -7.23 -0.93 1.62
C TRP A 107 -8.70 -1.12 2.03
N ASN A 108 -9.49 -1.82 1.21
CA ASN A 108 -10.90 -2.02 1.49
C ASN A 108 -11.10 -2.91 2.73
N ALA A 109 -10.26 -3.93 2.90
CA ALA A 109 -10.32 -4.80 4.07
C ALA A 109 -9.94 -4.06 5.35
N ILE A 110 -8.95 -3.15 5.28
CA ILE A 110 -8.56 -2.29 6.40
C ILE A 110 -9.74 -1.41 6.80
N VAL A 111 -10.36 -0.71 5.85
CA VAL A 111 -11.48 0.21 6.11
C VAL A 111 -12.68 -0.48 6.76
N ILE A 112 -12.96 -1.73 6.37
CA ILE A 112 -14.09 -2.50 6.92
C ILE A 112 -13.81 -3.01 8.34
N LYS A 113 -12.55 -3.32 8.66
CA LYS A 113 -12.18 -3.97 9.92
C LYS A 113 -11.66 -3.02 11.00
N LEU A 114 -11.37 -1.77 10.65
CA LEU A 114 -10.99 -0.73 11.60
C LEU A 114 -12.20 -0.26 12.42
#